data_AF-A0A6A5UCG9-F1
#
_entry.id   AF-A0A6A5UCG9-F1
#
_cell.length_a   1.000
_cell.length_b   1.000
_cell.length_c   1.000
_cell.angle_alpha   90.00
_cell.angle_beta   90.00
_cell.angle_gamma   90.00
#
_symmetry.space_group_name_H-M   'P 1'
#
loop_
_entity.id
_entity.type
_entity.pdbx_description
1 polymer ?
#
loop_
_entity_poly.entity_id
_entity_poly.type
_entity_poly.pdbx_seq_one_letter_code
_entity_poly.pdbx_strand_id
1 'polypeptide(L)' 'MPSSTTITAALLAALQEAFVAASSLVPPAFRPDFVLVGSGAILYHGYRRRVRDLDIVGTPDAHWAFLEGAKKD' A
#
# COMPACT_ATOMS: atom_id res chain seq x y z
N MET A 1 8.15 22.14 -12.30
CA MET A 1 8.98 21.07 -12.90
C MET A 1 8.99 19.88 -11.94
N PRO A 2 8.67 18.65 -12.37
CA PRO A 2 8.80 17.53 -11.46
C PRO A 2 10.29 17.23 -11.32
N SER A 3 10.84 17.35 -10.10
CA SER A 3 12.13 16.77 -9.80
C SER A 3 11.96 15.25 -9.96
N SER A 4 12.50 14.66 -11.03
CA SER A 4 12.48 13.22 -11.26
C SER A 4 13.45 12.54 -10.31
N THR A 5 13.17 12.61 -9.01
CA THR A 5 13.97 11.88 -8.04
C THR A 5 13.59 10.41 -8.15
N THR A 6 14.60 9.57 -8.27
CA THR A 6 14.47 8.12 -8.19
C THR A 6 14.13 7.72 -6.74
N ILE A 7 13.31 6.69 -6.56
CA ILE A 7 13.06 6.10 -5.25
C ILE A 7 14.34 5.43 -4.73
N THR A 8 14.67 5.64 -3.45
CA THR A 8 15.77 4.94 -2.82
C THR A 8 15.37 3.50 -2.47
N ALA A 9 16.33 2.59 -2.36
CA ALA A 9 16.06 1.21 -1.94
C ALA A 9 15.38 1.15 -0.56
N ALA A 10 15.83 1.97 0.39
CA ALA A 10 15.24 2.04 1.73
C ALA A 10 13.79 2.51 1.72
N LEU A 11 13.46 3.53 0.91
CA LEU A 11 12.09 4.02 0.81
C LEU A 11 11.18 3.00 0.11
N LEU A 12 11.69 2.30 -0.90
CA LEU A 12 10.95 1.20 -1.54
C LEU A 12 10.63 0.08 -0.54
N ALA A 13 11.64 -0.35 0.24
CA ALA A 13 11.45 -1.38 1.26
C ALA A 13 10.41 -0.95 2.30
N ALA A 14 10.53 0.27 2.83
CA ALA A 14 9.57 0.80 3.80
C ALA A 14 8.12 0.85 3.25
N LEU A 15 7.93 1.24 1.98
CA LEU A 15 6.60 1.23 1.35
C LEU A 15 6.07 -0.19 1.14
N GLN A 16 6.92 -1.15 0.79
CA GLN A 16 6.52 -2.55 0.65
C GLN A 16 6.13 -3.15 1.99
N GLU A 17 6.93 -2.92 3.03
CA GLU A 17 6.65 -3.33 4.40
C GLU A 17 5.35 -2.70 4.91
N ALA A 18 5.13 -1.41 4.68
CA ALA A 18 3.90 -0.72 5.06
C ALA A 18 2.66 -1.33 4.39
N PHE A 19 2.73 -1.68 3.11
CA PHE A 19 1.60 -2.31 2.42
C PHE A 19 1.34 -3.73 2.95
N VAL A 20 2.38 -4.52 3.21
CA VAL A 20 2.26 -5.87 3.79
C VAL A 20 1.65 -5.78 5.19
N ALA A 21 2.12 -4.86 6.02
CA ALA A 21 1.58 -4.62 7.36
C ALA A 21 0.09 -4.23 7.29
N ALA A 22 -0.27 -3.26 6.45
CA ALA A 22 -1.67 -2.85 6.27
C ALA A 22 -2.55 -4.01 5.78
N SER A 23 -2.08 -4.80 4.82
CA SER A 23 -2.81 -5.96 4.29
C SER A 23 -2.99 -7.08 5.32
N SER A 24 -2.06 -7.18 6.29
CA SER A 24 -2.13 -8.20 7.35
C SER A 24 -3.25 -7.93 8.36
N LEU A 25 -3.62 -6.66 8.55
CA LEU A 25 -4.75 -6.22 9.39
C LEU A 25 -6.11 -6.59 8.76
N VAL A 26 -6.14 -6.90 7.47
CA VAL A 26 -7.35 -7.33 6.75
C VAL A 26 -7.47 -8.86 6.80
N PRO A 27 -8.64 -9.41 7.21
CA PRO A 27 -8.89 -10.85 7.14
C PRO A 27 -8.73 -11.40 5.72
N PRO A 28 -8.23 -12.64 5.53
CA PRO A 28 -7.95 -13.19 4.21
C PRO A 28 -9.11 -13.13 3.21
N ALA A 29 -10.35 -13.25 3.68
CA ALA A 29 -11.54 -13.18 2.84
C ALA A 29 -11.75 -11.82 2.16
N PHE A 30 -11.26 -10.72 2.76
CA PHE A 30 -11.42 -9.36 2.24
C PHE A 30 -10.17 -8.80 1.56
N ARG A 31 -9.02 -9.49 1.65
CA ARG A 31 -7.76 -9.06 1.01
C ARG A 31 -7.84 -8.90 -0.51
N PRO A 32 -8.57 -9.75 -1.27
CA PRO A 32 -8.73 -9.56 -2.71
C PRO A 32 -9.37 -8.20 -3.06
N ASP A 33 -10.17 -7.66 -2.14
CA ASP A 33 -10.85 -6.37 -2.28
C ASP A 33 -10.06 -5.22 -1.62
N PHE A 34 -8.82 -5.42 -1.17
CA PHE A 34 -7.97 -4.40 -0.55
C PHE A 34 -6.73 -4.18 -1.44
N VAL A 35 -6.91 -3.39 -2.49
CA VAL A 35 -5.99 -3.34 -3.63
C VAL A 35 -5.14 -2.08 -3.59
N LEU A 36 -3.81 -2.27 -3.66
CA LEU A 36 -2.87 -1.19 -3.86
C LEU A 36 -3.03 -0.57 -5.26
N VAL A 37 -3.16 0.74 -5.32
CA VAL A 37 -3.31 1.50 -6.57
C VAL A 37 -2.32 2.68 -6.62
N GLY A 38 -2.46 3.52 -7.65
CA GLY A 38 -1.73 4.77 -7.76
C GLY A 38 -0.22 4.58 -7.93
N SER A 39 0.54 5.52 -7.36
CA SER A 39 1.99 5.54 -7.54
C SER A 39 2.69 4.42 -6.75
N GLY A 40 2.08 3.92 -5.67
CA GLY A 40 2.59 2.75 -4.94
C GLY A 40 2.55 1.49 -5.79
N ALA A 41 1.45 1.27 -6.52
CA ALA A 41 1.27 0.08 -7.35
C ALA A 41 2.30 -0.03 -8.49
N ILE A 42 2.66 1.09 -9.13
CA ILE A 42 3.67 1.06 -10.22
C ILE A 42 5.05 0.60 -9.72
N LEU A 43 5.38 0.77 -8.43
CA LEU A 43 6.65 0.29 -7.88
C LEU A 43 6.74 -1.25 -7.93
N TYR A 44 5.62 -1.95 -7.78
CA TYR A 44 5.54 -3.42 -7.90
C TYR A 44 5.71 -3.90 -9.35
N HIS A 45 5.51 -3.02 -10.33
CA HIS A 45 5.79 -3.27 -11.74
C HIS A 45 7.22 -2.86 -12.16
N GLY A 46 8.10 -2.55 -11.20
CA GLY A 46 9.51 -2.25 -11.45
C GLY A 46 9.82 -0.78 -11.75
N TYR A 47 8.82 0.11 -11.69
CA TYR A 47 9.06 1.55 -11.84
C TYR A 47 9.84 2.10 -10.64
N ARG A 48 10.65 3.14 -10.88
CA ARG A 48 11.58 3.71 -9.88
C ARG A 48 11.32 5.18 -9.58
N ARG A 49 10.14 5.71 -9.92
CA ARG A 49 9.76 7.08 -9.59
C ARG A 49 9.67 7.21 -8.06
N ARG A 50 10.15 8.31 -7.47
CA ARG A 50 9.95 8.57 -6.04
C ARG A 50 8.46 8.72 -5.72
N VAL A 51 8.03 7.93 -4.75
CA VAL A 51 6.69 7.91 -4.14
C VAL A 51 6.86 8.01 -2.64
N ARG A 52 5.90 8.58 -1.92
CA ARG A 52 6.00 8.78 -0.46
C ARG A 52 4.81 8.20 0.30
N ASP A 53 3.82 7.71 -0.42
CA ASP A 53 2.51 7.31 0.04
C ASP A 53 2.05 6.02 -0.66
N LEU A 54 1.00 5.42 -0.10
CA LEU A 54 0.32 4.26 -0.64
C LEU A 54 -1.15 4.63 -0.79
N ASP A 55 -1.70 4.36 -1.97
CA ASP A 55 -3.13 4.52 -2.24
C ASP A 55 -3.77 3.14 -2.25
N ILE A 56 -4.86 2.95 -1.50
CA ILE A 56 -5.58 1.68 -1.44
C ILE A 56 -7.03 1.93 -1.83
N VAL A 57 -7.54 1.08 -2.71
CA VAL A 57 -8.95 1.01 -3.06
C VAL A 57 -9.49 -0.31 -2.58
N GLY A 58 -10.69 -0.27 -2.01
CA GLY A 58 -11.40 -1.47 -1.66
C GLY A 58 -12.89 -1.31 -1.51
N THR A 59 -13.55 -2.45 -1.34
CA THR A 59 -14.96 -2.48 -0.98
C THR A 59 -15.15 -1.86 0.41
N PRO A 60 -16.37 -1.35 0.72
CA PRO A 60 -16.66 -0.86 2.06
C PRO A 60 -16.33 -1.88 3.17
N ASP A 61 -16.59 -3.16 2.92
CA ASP A 61 -16.30 -4.24 3.88
C ASP A 61 -14.80 -4.44 4.10
N ALA A 62 -13.99 -4.38 3.04
CA ALA A 62 -12.53 -4.47 3.16
C ALA A 62 -11.93 -3.29 3.93
N HIS A 63 -12.42 -2.06 3.67
CA HIS A 63 -12.03 -0.88 4.44
C HIS A 63 -12.44 -0.98 5.90
N TRP A 64 -13.67 -1.45 6.18
CA TRP A 64 -14.12 -1.65 7.55
C TRP A 64 -13.27 -2.70 8.28
N ALA A 65 -12.97 -3.81 7.62
CA ALA A 65 -12.13 -4.86 8.19
C ALA A 65 -10.72 -4.37 8.50
N PHE A 66 -10.12 -3.54 7.63
CA PHE A 66 -8.86 -2.86 7.90
C PHE A 66 -8.95 -1.97 9.15
N LEU A 67 -9.97 -1.11 9.25
CA LEU A 67 -10.15 -0.20 10.39
C LEU A 67 -10.36 -0.96 11.70
N GLU A 68 -11.09 -2.07 11.68
CA GLU A 68 -11.29 -2.93 12.86
C GLU A 68 -10.02 -3.70 13.24
N GLY A 69 -9.21 -4.13 12.26
CA GLY A 69 -7.90 -4.72 12.50
C GLY A 69 -6.94 -3.72 13.16
N ALA A 70 -6.87 -2.51 12.62
CA ALA A 70 -5.99 -1.43 13.09
C ALA A 70 -6.30 -0.94 14.52
N LYS A 71 -7.52 -1.16 15.03
CA LYS A 71 -7.88 -0.83 16.43
C LYS A 71 -7.34 -1.85 17.45
N LYS A 72 -6.97 -3.04 17.01
CA LYS A 72 -6.59 -4.17 17.87
C LYS A 72 -5.08 -4.40 17.96
N ASP A 73 -4.34 -3.72 17.11
CA ASP A 73 -2.87 -3.67 17.08
C ASP A 73 -2.36 -2.57 18.03
#